data_AF-A0A7X9PCK0-F1
#
_entry.id   AF-A0A7X9PCK0-F1
#
_cell.length_a   1.000
_cell.length_b   1.000
_cell.length_c   1.000
_cell.angle_alpha   90.00
_cell.angle_beta   90.00
_cell.angle_gamma   90.00
#
_symmetry.space_group_name_H-M   'P 1'
#
loop_
_entity.id
_entity.type
_entity.pdbx_description
1 polymer ?
#
loop_
_entity_poly.entity_id
_entity_poly.type
_entity_poly.pdbx_seq_one_letter_code
_entity_poly.pdbx_strand_id
1 'polypeptide(L)'
;MSKYSMYQPQRKENPAKKPVHPIWRGIGCVLLVVIPVISYVTADYLINNRASIPWVVIPTELVVQNLPDPMLIVKIFYTAIFVFVLYLLLTVITFVVNRFWGPSRYGPYDVPLDKVQRK
;
A
#
# COMPACT_ATOMS: atom_id res chain seq x y z
N MET A 1 -36.35 25.09 12.25
CA MET A 1 -36.62 24.45 10.94
C MET A 1 -35.62 25.01 9.93
N SER A 2 -34.55 24.27 9.60
CA SER A 2 -33.54 24.71 8.64
C SER A 2 -33.97 24.35 7.21
N LYS A 3 -34.15 25.38 6.39
CA LYS A 3 -34.62 25.38 4.98
C LYS A 3 -33.56 24.87 3.97
N TYR A 4 -32.46 24.30 4.45
CA TYR A 4 -31.33 23.83 3.64
C TYR A 4 -30.96 22.40 4.03
N SER A 5 -31.92 21.48 3.93
CA SER A 5 -31.65 20.05 3.88
C SER A 5 -31.06 19.74 2.51
N MET A 6 -29.75 19.92 2.34
CA MET A 6 -29.02 19.45 1.16
C MET A 6 -29.28 17.95 0.99
N TYR A 7 -29.84 17.57 -0.16
CA TYR A 7 -29.98 16.18 -0.56
C TYR A 7 -28.57 15.60 -0.72
N GLN A 8 -28.03 14.99 0.34
CA GLN A 8 -26.89 14.10 0.21
C GLN A 8 -27.46 12.83 -0.41
N PRO A 9 -27.19 12.51 -1.69
CA PRO A 9 -27.48 11.18 -2.16
C PRO A 9 -26.67 10.25 -1.27
N GLN A 10 -27.33 9.54 -0.35
CA GLN A 10 -26.68 8.51 0.43
C GLN A 10 -26.03 7.59 -0.58
N ARG A 11 -24.70 7.62 -0.63
CA ARG A 11 -23.92 6.73 -1.49
C ARG A 11 -24.37 5.35 -1.11
N LYS A 12 -25.16 4.71 -1.98
CA LYS A 12 -25.60 3.33 -1.77
C LYS A 12 -24.33 2.50 -1.74
N GLU A 13 -23.84 2.23 -0.53
CA GLU A 13 -22.72 1.32 -0.34
C GLU A 13 -23.14 0.01 -0.98
N ASN A 14 -22.29 -0.50 -1.88
CA ASN A 14 -22.59 -1.73 -2.58
C ASN A 14 -22.79 -2.82 -1.51
N PRO A 15 -24.02 -3.32 -1.33
CA PRO A 15 -24.35 -4.19 -0.20
C PRO A 15 -23.58 -5.53 -0.32
N ALA A 16 -23.06 -5.85 -1.51
CA ALA A 16 -22.21 -7.03 -1.75
C ALA A 16 -20.76 -6.88 -1.25
N LYS A 17 -20.32 -5.69 -0.82
CA LYS A 17 -18.95 -5.47 -0.37
C LYS A 17 -18.82 -5.86 1.10
N LYS A 18 -18.44 -7.13 1.34
CA LYS A 18 -18.15 -7.63 2.70
C LYS A 18 -17.03 -6.79 3.35
N PRO A 19 -17.11 -6.50 4.66
CA PRO A 19 -16.05 -5.78 5.36
C PRO A 19 -14.75 -6.59 5.30
N VAL A 20 -13.61 -5.89 5.21
CA VAL A 20 -12.29 -6.55 5.20
C VAL A 20 -12.07 -7.25 6.55
N HIS A 21 -11.70 -8.53 6.50
CA HIS A 21 -11.47 -9.32 7.70
C HIS A 21 -10.37 -8.70 8.59
N PRO A 22 -10.56 -8.61 9.92
CA PRO A 22 -9.66 -7.87 10.81
C PRO A 22 -8.21 -8.36 10.77
N ILE A 23 -7.97 -9.66 10.58
CA ILE A 23 -6.61 -10.23 10.46
C ILE A 23 -5.84 -9.61 9.28
N TRP A 24 -6.50 -9.43 8.14
CA TRP A 24 -5.88 -8.82 6.96
C TRP A 24 -5.56 -7.34 7.16
N ARG A 25 -6.33 -6.64 8.01
CA ARG A 25 -6.00 -5.27 8.44
C ARG A 25 -4.76 -5.25 9.34
N GLY A 26 -4.61 -6.24 10.22
CA GLY A 26 -3.45 -6.38 11.11
C GLY A 26 -2.14 -6.60 10.34
N ILE A 27 -2.15 -7.49 9.35
CA ILE A 27 -0.98 -7.75 8.49
C ILE A 27 -0.53 -6.48 7.76
N GLY A 28 -1.47 -5.70 7.23
CA GLY A 28 -1.15 -4.41 6.60
C GLY A 28 -0.46 -3.43 7.57
N CYS A 29 -0.90 -3.39 8.83
CA CYS A 29 -0.31 -2.54 9.87
C CYS A 29 1.14 -2.95 10.19
N VAL A 30 1.40 -4.26 10.33
CA VAL A 30 2.76 -4.78 10.55
C VAL A 30 3.66 -4.45 9.36
N LEU A 31 3.18 -4.65 8.13
CA LEU A 31 3.93 -4.33 6.91
C LEU A 31 4.27 -2.84 6.79
N LEU A 32 3.42 -1.95 7.34
CA LEU A 32 3.69 -0.50 7.42
C LEU A 32 4.99 -0.18 8.16
N VAL A 33 5.36 -0.98 9.16
CA VAL A 33 6.61 -0.77 9.91
C VAL A 33 7.75 -1.58 9.29
N VAL A 34 7.49 -2.83 8.92
CA VAL A 34 8.52 -3.75 8.45
C VAL A 34 9.10 -3.32 7.11
N ILE A 35 8.27 -2.87 6.17
CA ILE A 35 8.72 -2.51 4.81
C ILE A 35 9.68 -1.32 4.83
N PRO A 36 9.39 -0.19 5.51
CA PRO A 36 10.34 0.92 5.61
C PRO A 36 11.67 0.53 6.26
N VAL A 37 11.65 -0.31 7.30
CA VAL A 37 12.87 -0.76 7.99
C VAL A 37 13.76 -1.56 7.04
N ILE A 38 13.21 -2.57 6.36
CA ILE A 38 13.96 -3.38 5.39
C ILE A 38 14.42 -2.52 4.21
N SER A 39 13.58 -1.61 3.75
CA SER A 39 13.92 -0.70 2.64
C SER A 39 15.10 0.22 3.00
N TYR A 40 15.17 0.69 4.25
CA TYR A 40 16.29 1.49 4.72
C TYR A 40 17.59 0.71 4.79
N VAL A 41 17.57 -0.48 5.38
CA VAL A 41 18.75 -1.35 5.44
C VAL A 41 19.23 -1.69 4.02
N THR A 42 18.31 -1.98 3.11
CA THR A 42 18.63 -2.28 1.71
C THR A 42 19.23 -1.06 1.00
N ALA A 43 18.68 0.14 1.19
CA ALA A 43 19.22 1.37 0.60
C ALA A 43 20.63 1.68 1.11
N ASP A 44 20.86 1.57 2.42
CA ASP A 44 22.18 1.78 3.03
C ASP A 44 23.21 0.77 2.49
N TYR A 45 22.84 -0.51 2.45
CA TYR A 45 23.67 -1.57 1.87
C TYR A 45 24.02 -1.31 0.39
N LEU A 46 23.03 -0.88 -0.40
CA LEU A 46 23.19 -0.60 -1.83
C LEU A 46 24.20 0.53 -2.06
N ILE A 47 24.10 1.62 -1.30
CA ILE A 47 24.97 2.80 -1.40
C ILE A 47 26.40 2.46 -0.95
N ASN A 48 26.55 1.70 0.13
CA ASN A 48 27.84 1.30 0.68
C ASN A 48 28.59 0.32 -0.26
N ASN A 49 27.86 -0.54 -0.97
CA ASN A 49 28.42 -1.55 -1.88
C ASN A 49 28.42 -1.09 -3.36
N ARG A 50 28.32 0.22 -3.63
CA ARG A 50 28.25 0.76 -5.01
C ARG A 50 29.36 0.29 -5.94
N ALA A 51 30.56 0.01 -5.42
CA ALA A 51 31.69 -0.46 -6.22
C ALA A 51 31.39 -1.80 -6.93
N SER A 52 30.55 -2.64 -6.31
CA SER A 52 30.11 -3.92 -6.87
C SER A 52 28.81 -3.78 -7.68
N ILE A 53 28.13 -2.64 -7.63
CA ILE A 53 26.78 -2.43 -8.17
C ILE A 53 26.78 -1.18 -9.08
N PRO A 54 27.23 -1.30 -10.34
CA PRO A 54 27.50 -0.15 -11.20
C PRO A 54 26.25 0.63 -11.67
N TRP A 55 25.05 0.05 -11.53
CA TRP A 55 23.79 0.68 -11.94
C TRP A 55 23.22 1.65 -10.89
N VAL A 56 23.88 1.78 -9.72
CA VAL A 56 23.44 2.65 -8.63
C VAL A 56 24.08 4.01 -8.79
N VAL A 57 23.31 4.96 -9.32
CA VAL A 57 23.77 6.33 -9.58
C VAL A 57 23.39 7.24 -8.42
N ILE A 58 24.38 7.74 -7.68
CA ILE A 58 24.14 8.67 -6.57
C ILE A 58 24.02 10.10 -7.12
N PRO A 59 22.85 10.75 -7.04
CA PRO A 59 22.71 12.14 -7.43
C PRO A 59 23.44 13.03 -6.41
N THR A 60 24.47 13.74 -6.86
CA THR A 60 25.27 14.64 -6.03
C THR A 60 24.47 15.82 -5.49
N GLU A 61 23.40 16.21 -6.19
CA GLU A 61 22.47 17.28 -5.78
C GLU A 61 21.73 16.98 -4.47
N LEU A 62 21.60 15.70 -4.11
CA LEU A 62 20.94 15.28 -2.86
C LEU A 62 21.95 15.11 -1.71
N VAL A 63 23.24 15.34 -1.93
CA VAL A 63 24.25 15.26 -0.88
C VAL A 63 24.32 16.59 -0.13
N VAL A 64 23.96 16.57 1.16
CA VAL A 64 23.95 17.77 2.00
C VAL A 64 25.07 17.69 3.01
N GLN A 65 26.12 18.49 2.81
CA GLN A 65 27.33 18.47 3.63
C GLN A 65 27.11 18.98 5.07
N ASN A 66 26.02 19.71 5.32
CA ASN A 66 25.71 20.29 6.64
C ASN A 66 25.10 19.30 7.64
N LEU A 67 24.93 18.03 7.28
CA LEU A 67 24.36 16.99 8.13
C LEU A 67 25.45 16.05 8.68
N PRO A 68 25.21 15.40 9.85
CA PRO A 68 26.14 14.40 10.40
C PRO A 68 26.39 13.21 9.46
N ASP A 69 25.38 12.81 8.68
CA ASP A 69 25.51 11.87 7.57
C ASP A 69 25.19 12.61 6.25
N PRO A 70 26.20 12.95 5.43
CA PRO A 70 26.00 13.68 4.19
C PRO A 70 25.13 12.95 3.16
N MET A 71 25.02 11.61 3.27
CA MET A 71 24.28 10.78 2.32
C MET A 71 22.86 10.44 2.82
N LEU A 72 22.43 11.00 3.95
CA LEU A 72 21.14 10.68 4.58
C LEU A 72 19.95 10.91 3.64
N ILE A 73 19.96 12.01 2.89
CA ILE A 73 18.87 12.32 1.96
C ILE A 73 18.85 11.33 0.79
N VAL A 74 20.02 10.95 0.28
CA VAL A 74 20.15 9.93 -0.77
C VAL A 74 19.60 8.59 -0.27
N LYS A 75 19.95 8.18 0.97
CA LYS A 75 19.41 6.97 1.61
C LYS A 75 17.88 7.03 1.66
N ILE A 76 17.30 8.12 2.16
CA ILE A 76 15.84 8.31 2.25
C ILE A 76 15.16 8.28 0.87
N PHE A 77 15.82 8.84 -0.15
CA PHE A 77 15.29 8.79 -1.51
C PHE A 77 15.19 7.35 -2.03
N TYR A 78 16.27 6.56 -1.86
CA TYR A 78 16.25 5.15 -2.23
C TYR A 78 15.30 4.32 -1.36
N THR A 79 15.16 4.63 -0.07
CA THR A 79 14.16 3.95 0.78
C THR A 79 12.76 4.17 0.24
N ALA A 80 12.41 5.40 -0.14
CA ALA A 80 11.09 5.71 -0.69
C ALA A 80 10.83 4.93 -1.98
N ILE A 81 11.84 4.79 -2.85
CA ILE A 81 11.75 3.97 -4.06
C ILE A 81 11.51 2.50 -3.70
N PHE A 82 12.30 1.92 -2.79
CA PHE A 82 12.15 0.52 -2.39
C PHE A 82 10.81 0.25 -1.72
N VAL A 83 10.36 1.14 -0.83
CA VAL A 83 9.03 1.09 -0.21
C VAL A 83 7.95 1.06 -1.29
N PHE A 84 8.01 2.00 -2.23
CA PHE A 84 7.04 2.08 -3.32
C PHE A 84 7.02 0.80 -4.17
N VAL A 85 8.19 0.31 -4.58
CA VAL A 85 8.31 -0.91 -5.39
C VAL A 85 7.81 -2.13 -4.63
N LEU A 86 8.16 -2.30 -3.35
CA LEU A 86 7.70 -3.42 -2.53
C LEU A 86 6.19 -3.40 -2.34
N TYR A 87 5.60 -2.24 -2.03
CA TYR A 87 4.14 -2.12 -1.93
C TYR A 87 3.43 -2.38 -3.25
N LEU A 88 3.98 -1.86 -4.36
CA LEU A 88 3.44 -2.11 -5.69
C LEU A 88 3.45 -3.61 -5.99
N LEU A 89 4.59 -4.27 -5.75
CA LEU A 89 4.76 -5.70 -5.95
C LEU A 89 3.76 -6.50 -5.12
N LEU A 90 3.64 -6.22 -3.82
CA LEU A 90 2.65 -6.88 -2.95
C LEU A 90 1.21 -6.64 -3.40
N THR A 91 0.90 -5.43 -3.89
CA THR A 91 -0.44 -5.10 -4.40
C THR A 91 -0.75 -5.89 -5.67
N VAL A 92 0.21 -5.99 -6.59
CA VAL A 92 0.07 -6.79 -7.81
C VAL A 92 -0.09 -8.27 -7.46
N ILE A 93 0.74 -8.81 -6.55
CA ILE A 93 0.61 -10.20 -6.10
C ILE A 93 -0.77 -10.44 -5.49
N THR A 94 -1.20 -9.61 -4.55
CA THR A 94 -2.50 -9.79 -3.89
C THR A 94 -3.66 -9.66 -4.88
N PHE A 95 -3.58 -8.75 -5.86
CA PHE A 95 -4.55 -8.66 -6.93
C PHE A 95 -4.62 -9.94 -7.77
N VAL A 96 -3.46 -10.45 -8.20
CA VAL A 96 -3.37 -11.69 -8.99
C VAL A 96 -3.89 -12.88 -8.20
N VAL A 97 -3.50 -13.03 -6.94
CA VAL A 97 -3.96 -14.12 -6.06
C VAL A 97 -5.46 -14.06 -5.86
N ASN A 98 -6.02 -12.88 -5.57
CA ASN A 98 -7.46 -12.71 -5.41
C ASN A 98 -8.23 -12.91 -6.72
N ARG A 99 -7.59 -12.69 -7.87
CA ARG A 99 -8.20 -12.93 -9.18
C ARG A 99 -8.35 -14.42 -9.47
N PHE A 100 -7.37 -15.24 -9.13
CA PHE A 100 -7.36 -16.66 -9.45
C PHE A 100 -7.94 -17.54 -8.34
N TRP A 101 -7.63 -17.24 -7.08
CA TRP A 101 -8.03 -18.04 -5.91
C TRP A 101 -9.03 -17.31 -5.00
N GLY A 102 -9.59 -16.20 -5.43
CA GLY A 102 -10.59 -15.47 -4.65
C GLY A 102 -11.88 -16.27 -4.46
N PRO A 103 -12.49 -16.23 -3.27
CA PRO A 103 -13.77 -16.89 -3.02
C PRO A 103 -14.88 -16.30 -3.91
N SER A 104 -15.91 -17.10 -4.21
CA SER A 104 -17.09 -16.61 -4.92
C SER A 104 -17.73 -15.44 -4.16
N ARG A 105 -18.27 -14.46 -4.90
CA ARG A 105 -18.92 -13.28 -4.30
C ARG A 105 -20.14 -13.63 -3.46
N TYR A 106 -20.86 -14.67 -3.85
CA TYR A 106 -22.06 -15.16 -3.17
C TYR A 106 -21.81 -16.56 -2.63
N GLY A 107 -22.27 -16.82 -1.41
CA GLY A 107 -22.40 -18.17 -0.87
C GLY A 107 -23.59 -18.92 -1.49
N PRO A 108 -23.70 -20.24 -1.27
CA PRO A 108 -24.73 -21.07 -1.88
C PRO A 108 -26.17 -20.67 -1.49
N TYR A 109 -26.35 -19.99 -0.35
CA TYR A 109 -27.64 -19.53 0.15
C TYR A 109 -27.80 -17.99 0.10
N ASP A 110 -26.82 -17.25 -0.43
CA ASP A 110 -26.86 -15.78 -0.46
C ASP A 110 -27.76 -15.30 -1.61
N VAL A 111 -28.87 -14.61 -1.29
CA VAL A 111 -29.71 -13.95 -2.29
C VAL A 111 -29.01 -12.65 -2.72
N PRO A 112 -28.87 -12.37 -4.03
CA PRO A 112 -28.20 -11.16 -4.46
C PRO A 112 -29.03 -9.94 -4.02
N LEU A 113 -28.35 -8.99 -3.39
CA LEU A 113 -28.96 -7.87 -2.63
C LEU A 113 -29.74 -6.88 -3.51
N ASP A 114 -29.55 -6.95 -4.83
CA ASP A 114 -30.31 -6.27 -5.87
C ASP A 114 -31.75 -6.81 -6.02
N LYS A 115 -32.02 -8.05 -5.57
CA LYS A 115 -33.36 -8.68 -5.62
C LYS A 115 -34.15 -8.60 -4.32
N VAL A 116 -33.57 -8.05 -3.25
CA VAL A 116 -34.27 -7.93 -1.95
C VAL A 116 -35.17 -6.70 -1.98
N GLN A 117 -36.46 -6.90 -2.25
CA GLN A 117 -37.48 -5.86 -2.06
C GLN A 117 -37.57 -5.54 -0.57
N ARG A 118 -37.20 -4.32 -0.17
CA ARG A 118 -37.45 -3.84 1.20
C ARG A 118 -38.95 -3.61 1.35
N LYS A 119 -39.56 -4.30 2.31
CA LYS A 119 -40.95 -4.12 2.71
C LYS A 119 -41.09 -2.87 3.59
#